data_AF-A0A948ZKM3-F1
#
_entry.id   AF-A0A948ZKM3-F1
#
_cell.length_a   1.000
_cell.length_b   1.000
_cell.length_c   1.000
_cell.angle_alpha   90.00
_cell.angle_beta   90.00
_cell.angle_gamma   90.00
#
_symmetry.space_group_name_H-M   'P 1'
#
loop_
_entity.id
_entity.type
_entity.pdbx_description
1 polymer ?
#
loop_
_entity_poly.entity_id
_entity_poly.type
_entity_poly.pdbx_seq_one_letter_code
_entity_poly.pdbx_strand_id
1 'polypeptide(L)'
;MKNLINIQKVAAYWWTDEAHIRTRISNGSMPMPKLTNGLARWDEAILKQWEADGYPRSPEPSWKKMCEILQAIHREAEALDENQKKEHTDEF
;
A
#
# COMPACT_ATOMS: atom_id res chain seq x y z
N MET A 1 1.42 -14.16 16.89
CA MET A 1 1.33 -12.69 16.77
C MET A 1 0.51 -12.38 15.52
N LYS A 2 -0.42 -11.42 15.57
CA LYS A 2 -1.20 -11.05 14.37
C LYS A 2 -0.34 -10.15 13.49
N ASN A 3 -0.11 -10.52 12.23
CA ASN A 3 0.60 -9.69 11.26
C ASN A 3 -0.29 -8.54 10.83
N LEU A 4 0.00 -7.34 11.35
CA LEU A 4 -0.75 -6.13 11.03
C LEU A 4 -0.10 -5.38 9.87
N ILE A 5 -0.82 -5.27 8.77
CA ILE A 5 -0.39 -4.59 7.54
C ILE A 5 -0.99 -3.19 7.44
N ASN A 6 -0.24 -2.25 6.86
CA ASN A 6 -0.71 -0.87 6.66
C ASN A 6 -1.53 -0.73 5.35
N ILE A 7 -2.17 0.43 5.17
CA ILE A 7 -3.01 0.71 4.01
C ILE A 7 -2.26 0.62 2.68
N GLN A 8 -0.98 0.97 2.65
CA GLN A 8 -0.13 0.89 1.47
C GLN A 8 0.06 -0.55 1.00
N LYS A 9 0.34 -1.47 1.94
CA LYS A 9 0.48 -2.90 1.64
C LYS A 9 -0.84 -3.51 1.17
N VAL A 10 -1.97 -3.06 1.73
CA VAL A 10 -3.31 -3.45 1.25
C VAL A 10 -3.54 -2.93 -0.18
N ALA A 11 -3.24 -1.66 -0.45
CA ALA A 11 -3.40 -1.06 -1.78
C ALA A 11 -2.54 -1.79 -2.83
N ALA A 12 -1.28 -2.09 -2.51
CA ALA A 12 -0.38 -2.85 -3.36
C ALA A 12 -0.92 -4.27 -3.67
N TYR A 13 -1.44 -4.97 -2.65
CA TYR A 13 -2.03 -6.29 -2.84
C TYR A 13 -3.26 -6.26 -3.75
N TRP A 14 -4.07 -5.21 -3.67
CA TRP A 14 -5.26 -5.02 -4.50
C TRP A 14 -5.00 -4.32 -5.84
N TRP A 15 -3.73 -4.06 -6.18
CA TRP A 15 -3.32 -3.30 -7.36
C TRP A 15 -4.04 -1.97 -7.52
N THR A 16 -4.15 -1.24 -6.42
CA THR A 16 -4.91 0.00 -6.35
C THR A 16 -4.15 1.05 -5.52
N ASP A 17 -4.76 2.22 -5.34
CA ASP A 17 -4.21 3.29 -4.50
C ASP A 17 -4.90 3.39 -3.13
N GLU A 18 -4.30 4.15 -2.20
CA GLU A 18 -4.87 4.34 -0.86
C GLU A 18 -6.25 5.00 -0.90
N ALA A 19 -6.50 5.91 -1.84
CA ALA A 19 -7.76 6.65 -1.92
C ALA A 19 -8.91 5.71 -2.30
N HIS A 20 -8.63 4.75 -3.18
CA HIS A 20 -9.56 3.69 -3.54
C HIS A 20 -9.87 2.80 -2.33
N ILE A 21 -8.85 2.38 -1.58
CA ILE A 21 -9.04 1.62 -0.33
C ILE A 21 -9.90 2.40 0.68
N ARG A 22 -9.62 3.70 0.87
CA ARG A 22 -10.43 4.58 1.74
C ARG A 22 -11.87 4.71 1.28
N THR A 23 -12.10 4.80 -0.03
CA THR A 23 -13.44 4.85 -0.61
C THR A 23 -14.20 3.55 -0.35
N ARG A 24 -13.53 2.40 -0.46
CA ARG A 24 -14.13 1.09 -0.17
C ARG A 24 -14.48 0.91 1.31
N ILE A 25 -13.66 1.47 2.21
CA ILE A 25 -13.98 1.51 3.63
C ILE A 25 -15.21 2.39 3.89
N SER A 26 -15.23 3.58 3.29
CA SER A 26 -16.31 4.56 3.43
C SER A 26 -17.67 4.03 2.96
N ASN A 27 -17.69 3.32 1.83
CA ASN A 27 -18.93 2.76 1.26
C ASN A 27 -19.31 1.37 1.84
N GLY A 28 -18.59 0.89 2.85
CA GLY A 28 -18.86 -0.39 3.50
C GLY A 28 -18.46 -1.64 2.71
N SER A 29 -17.83 -1.48 1.54
CA SER A 29 -17.30 -2.60 0.74
C SER A 29 -15.95 -3.12 1.23
N MET A 30 -15.41 -2.57 2.33
CA MET A 30 -14.22 -3.07 2.99
C MET A 30 -14.34 -2.85 4.51
N PRO A 31 -13.97 -3.85 5.35
CA PRO A 31 -14.06 -3.70 6.78
C PRO A 31 -13.07 -2.66 7.31
N MET A 32 -13.52 -1.97 8.37
CA MET A 32 -12.75 -0.92 9.01
C MET A 32 -11.40 -1.44 9.53
N PRO A 33 -10.30 -0.71 9.28
CA PRO A 33 -9.02 -1.00 9.89
C PRO A 33 -9.08 -0.85 11.40
N LYS A 34 -8.20 -1.57 12.09
CA LYS A 34 -7.86 -1.24 13.47
C LYS A 34 -6.92 -0.04 13.47
N LEU A 35 -7.16 0.89 14.39
CA LEU A 35 -6.22 1.98 14.63
C LEU A 35 -5.18 1.52 15.65
N THR A 36 -3.91 1.50 15.24
CA THR A 36 -2.76 1.20 16.11
C THR A 36 -1.78 2.34 16.01
N ASN A 37 -1.52 3.04 17.12
CA ASN A 37 -0.66 4.23 17.16
C ASN A 37 -1.06 5.29 16.11
N GLY A 38 -2.36 5.52 15.93
CA GLY A 38 -2.89 6.45 14.93
C GLY A 38 -2.83 5.97 13.47
N LEU A 39 -2.29 4.77 13.22
CA LEU A 39 -2.17 4.19 11.87
C LEU A 39 -3.25 3.12 11.64
N ALA A 40 -3.91 3.20 10.49
CA ALA A 40 -4.85 2.19 10.01
C ALA A 40 -4.11 0.90 9.65
N ARG A 41 -4.48 -0.21 10.33
CA ARG A 41 -3.91 -1.53 10.09
C ARG A 41 -4.96 -2.63 9.99
N TRP A 42 -4.69 -3.61 9.14
CA TRP A 42 -5.50 -4.81 8.95
C TRP A 42 -4.73 -6.05 9.37
N ASP A 43 -5.46 -7.08 9.79
CA ASP A 43 -4.89 -8.41 9.91
C ASP A 43 -4.65 -8.97 8.51
N GLU A 44 -3.46 -9.50 8.23
CA GLU A 44 -3.15 -10.14 6.95
C GLU A 44 -4.14 -11.25 6.58
N ALA A 45 -4.74 -11.92 7.58
CA ALA A 45 -5.80 -12.90 7.36
C ALA A 45 -7.06 -12.30 6.71
N ILE A 46 -7.32 -11.02 6.93
CA ILE A 46 -8.48 -10.32 6.34
C ILE A 46 -8.34 -10.22 4.82
N LEU A 47 -7.11 -10.12 4.30
CA LEU A 47 -6.87 -10.06 2.86
C LEU A 47 -7.29 -11.38 2.19
N LYS A 48 -6.89 -12.52 2.77
CA LYS A 48 -7.27 -13.84 2.27
C LYS A 48 -8.78 -14.06 2.34
N GLN A 49 -9.42 -13.57 3.40
CA GLN A 49 -10.88 -13.62 3.52
C GLN A 49 -11.55 -12.82 2.40
N TRP A 50 -11.03 -11.64 2.06
CA TRP A 50 -11.61 -10.82 0.99
C TRP A 50 -11.50 -11.46 -0.39
N GLU A 51 -10.43 -12.20 -0.65
CA GLU A 51 -10.33 -13.00 -1.87
C GLU A 51 -11.38 -14.11 -1.92
N ALA A 52 -11.60 -14.79 -0.79
CA ALA A 52 -12.61 -15.84 -0.67
C ALA A 52 -14.04 -15.30 -0.79
N ASP A 53 -14.29 -14.09 -0.27
CA ASP A 53 -15.59 -13.40 -0.35
C ASP A 53 -15.86 -12.80 -1.74
N GLY A 54 -14.95 -12.99 -2.70
CA GLY A 54 -15.12 -12.55 -4.08
C GLY A 54 -15.05 -11.03 -4.24
N TYR A 55 -14.42 -10.31 -3.30
CA TYR A 55 -14.19 -8.88 -3.48
C TYR A 55 -13.29 -8.68 -4.69
N PRO A 56 -13.75 -7.96 -5.73
CA PRO A 56 -12.95 -7.77 -6.92
C PRO A 56 -11.66 -7.07 -6.53
N ARG A 57 -10.52 -7.67 -6.91
CA ARG A 57 -9.28 -6.92 -7.04
C ARG A 57 -9.54 -5.81 -8.06
N SER A 58 -8.89 -4.65 -7.91
CA SER A 58 -8.93 -3.68 -9.00
C SER A 58 -8.46 -4.41 -10.27
N PRO A 59 -9.05 -4.10 -11.45
CA PRO A 59 -8.58 -4.71 -12.68
C PRO A 59 -7.08 -4.54 -12.77
N GLU A 60 -6.39 -5.62 -13.15
CA GLU A 60 -4.94 -5.61 -13.25
C GLU A 60 -4.54 -4.38 -14.09
N PRO A 61 -3.66 -3.50 -13.55
CA PRO A 61 -3.30 -2.29 -14.24
C PRO A 61 -2.78 -2.65 -15.63
N SER A 62 -3.11 -1.85 -16.63
CA SER A 62 -2.55 -2.05 -17.96
C SER A 62 -1.03 -2.08 -17.90
N TRP A 63 -0.38 -2.77 -18.84
CA TRP A 63 1.09 -2.83 -18.90
C TRP A 63 1.73 -1.44 -18.80
N LYS A 64 1.15 -0.45 -19.49
CA LYS A 64 1.57 0.96 -19.39
C LYS A 64 1.50 1.48 -17.95
N LYS A 65 0.40 1.23 -17.24
CA LYS A 65 0.23 1.69 -15.86
C LYS A 65 1.16 0.98 -14.89
N MET A 66 1.45 -0.30 -15.10
CA MET A 66 2.47 -1.02 -14.34
C MET A 66 3.86 -0.41 -14.54
N CYS A 67 4.24 -0.08 -15.77
CA CYS A 67 5.52 0.60 -16.03
C CYS A 67 5.61 1.98 -15.35
N GLU A 68 4.53 2.77 -15.35
CA GLU A 68 4.49 4.05 -14.64
C GLU A 68 4.68 3.88 -13.12
N ILE A 69 4.05 2.88 -12.52
CA ILE A 69 4.19 2.56 -11.08
C ILE A 69 5.63 2.15 -10.77
N LEU A 70 6.23 1.26 -11.57
CA LEU A 70 7.61 0.81 -11.37
C LEU A 70 8.62 1.97 -11.52
N GLN A 71 8.39 2.88 -12.48
CA GLN A 71 9.22 4.08 -12.64
C GLN A 71 9.07 5.07 -11.48
N ALA A 72 7.90 5.16 -10.86
CA ALA A 72 7.71 5.98 -9.66
C ALA A 72 8.47 5.40 -8.46
N ILE A 73 8.34 4.08 -8.22
CA ILE A 73 9.07 3.36 -7.18
C ILE A 73 10.58 3.51 -7.36
N HIS A 74 11.08 3.38 -8.60
CA HIS A 74 12.50 3.54 -8.90
C HIS A 74 13.01 4.96 -8.56
N ARG A 75 12.28 6.00 -8.96
CA ARG A 75 12.64 7.40 -8.65
C ARG A 75 12.63 7.70 -7.15
N GLU A 76 11.67 7.15 -6.42
CA GLU A 76 11.64 7.28 -4.96
C GLU A 76 12.84 6.57 -4.30
N ALA A 77 13.23 5.40 -4.81
CA ALA A 77 14.41 4.70 -4.32
C ALA A 77 15.72 5.47 -4.59
N GLU A 78 15.86 6.07 -5.78
CA GLU A 78 17.00 6.93 -6.12
C GLU A 78 17.05 8.18 -5.23
N ALA A 79 15.92 8.85 -5.01
CA ALA A 79 15.86 10.02 -4.14
C ALA A 79 16.22 9.69 -2.67
N LEU A 80 15.86 8.50 -2.18
CA LEU A 80 16.25 8.03 -0.85
C LEU A 80 17.76 7.75 -0.76
N ASP A 81 18.36 7.13 -1.77
CA ASP A 81 19.80 6.89 -1.83
C ASP A 81 20.60 8.21 -1.86
N GLU A 82 20.13 9.20 -2.63
CA GLU A 82 20.75 10.52 -2.68
C GLU A 82 20.64 11.29 -1.37
N ASN A 83 19.50 11.20 -0.67
CA ASN A 83 19.32 11.86 0.62
C ASN A 83 20.17 11.20 1.72
N GLN A 84 20.27 9.86 1.73
CA GLN A 84 21.14 9.14 2.67
C GLN A 84 22.62 9.46 2.45
N LYS A 85 23.06 9.65 1.21
CA LYS A 85 24.43 10.07 0.90
C LYS A 85 24.74 11.48 1.39
N LYS A 86 23.79 12.42 1.27
CA LYS A 86 23.96 13.80 1.73
C LYS A 86 23.99 13.92 3.25
N GLU A 87 23.11 13.21 3.95
CA GLU A 87 23.10 13.17 5.41
C GLU A 87 24.41 12.59 6.00
N HIS A 88 25.08 11.67 5.29
CA HIS A 88 26.35 11.11 5.74
C HIS A 88 27.58 11.99 5.45
N THR A 89 27.48 12.94 4.52
CA THR A 89 28.56 13.91 4.23
C THR A 89 28.54 15.15 5.12
N ASP A 90 27.44 15.44 5.80
CA ASP A 90 27.32 16.59 6.73
C ASP A 90 27.78 16.26 8.17
N GLU A 91 28.19 15.01 8.45
CA GLU A 91 28.72 14.57 9.76
C GLU A 91 30.27 14.63 9.89
N PHE A 92 30.99 15.25 8.95
CA PHE A 92 32.46 15.41 9.00
C PHE A 92 32.94 16.84 8.78
#